data_AF-A0A7V4QCY5-F1
#
_entry.id   AF-A0A7V4QCY5-F1
#
_cell.length_a   1.000
_cell.length_b   1.000
_cell.length_c   1.000
_cell.angle_alpha   90.00
_cell.angle_beta   90.00
_cell.angle_gamma   90.00
#
_symmetry.space_group_name_H-M   'P 1'
#
loop_
_entity.id
_entity.type
_entity.pdbx_description
1 polymer ?
#
loop_
_entity_poly.entity_id
_entity_poly.type
_entity_poly.pdbx_seq_one_letter_code
_entity_poly.pdbx_strand_id
1 'polypeptide(L)'
;MTEYEKKSIGSFLLIYLGSSLVFIVLSGYLFYTLQSDMLIQLTKNKMKVYAQESGGKIIDQYMHGQNSFQIDDDKDFKIALFDKNQKLITSRFQPALFPTKEFEKIGNYYY
;
A
#
# COMPACT_ATOMS: atom_id res chain seq x y z
N MET A 1 -39.95 7.20 43.07
CA MET A 1 -39.66 6.39 41.85
C MET A 1 -40.50 5.15 41.87
N THR A 2 -41.38 5.00 40.89
CA THR A 2 -42.19 3.78 40.70
C THR A 2 -41.36 2.66 40.08
N GLU A 3 -41.77 1.40 40.25
CA GLU A 3 -41.06 0.24 39.65
C GLU A 3 -40.97 0.34 38.12
N TYR A 4 -41.99 0.92 37.48
CA TYR A 4 -42.02 1.17 36.04
C TYR A 4 -40.93 2.14 35.59
N GLU A 5 -40.68 3.21 36.34
CA GLU A 5 -39.60 4.17 36.03
C GLU A 5 -38.23 3.49 36.13
N LYS A 6 -37.98 2.70 37.18
CA LYS A 6 -36.70 1.99 37.35
C LYS A 6 -36.45 1.00 36.20
N LYS A 7 -37.47 0.27 35.77
CA LYS A 7 -37.39 -0.68 34.65
C LYS A 7 -37.13 0.04 33.32
N SER A 8 -37.85 1.13 33.06
CA SER A 8 -37.68 1.93 31.84
C SER A 8 -36.28 2.54 31.75
N ILE A 9 -35.75 3.06 32.86
CA ILE A 9 -34.39 3.61 32.93
C ILE A 9 -33.35 2.50 32.68
N GLY A 10 -33.52 1.33 33.29
CA GLY A 10 -32.64 0.18 33.07
C GLY A 10 -32.61 -0.28 31.60
N SER A 11 -33.78 -0.39 30.97
CA SER A 11 -33.87 -0.73 29.54
C SER A 11 -33.24 0.33 28.64
N PHE A 12 -33.45 1.61 28.94
CA PHE A 12 -32.82 2.71 28.20
C PHE A 12 -31.28 2.64 28.31
N LEU A 13 -30.77 2.41 29.52
CA LEU A 13 -29.33 2.31 29.77
C LEU A 13 -28.70 1.12 29.02
N LEU A 14 -29.37 -0.04 29.04
CA LEU A 14 -28.89 -1.25 28.38
C LEU A 14 -28.85 -1.07 26.86
N ILE A 15 -29.91 -0.51 26.27
CA ILE A 15 -29.95 -0.21 24.83
C ILE A 15 -28.89 0.82 24.47
N TYR A 16 -28.71 1.86 25.27
CA TYR A 16 -27.71 2.90 25.03
C TYR A 16 -26.28 2.36 25.08
N LEU A 17 -25.95 1.57 26.11
CA LEU A 17 -24.62 0.97 26.24
C LEU A 17 -24.38 -0.09 25.18
N GLY A 18 -25.38 -0.92 24.89
CA GLY A 18 -25.30 -1.94 23.86
C GLY A 18 -25.08 -1.33 22.47
N SER A 19 -25.85 -0.30 22.12
CA SER A 19 -25.70 0.40 20.83
C SER A 19 -24.36 1.12 20.73
N SER A 20 -23.90 1.76 21.82
CA SER A 20 -22.59 2.41 21.85
C SER A 20 -21.44 1.40 21.66
N LEU A 21 -21.53 0.22 22.28
CA LEU A 21 -20.52 -0.82 22.14
C LEU A 21 -20.48 -1.36 20.71
N VAL A 22 -21.65 -1.66 20.13
CA VAL A 22 -21.77 -2.09 18.73
C VAL A 22 -21.21 -1.02 17.78
N PHE A 23 -21.53 0.25 18.03
CA PHE A 23 -21.03 1.37 17.24
C PHE A 23 -19.50 1.45 17.30
N ILE A 24 -18.89 1.38 18.49
CA ILE A 24 -17.43 1.41 18.66
C ILE A 24 -16.77 0.27 17.89
N VAL A 25 -17.31 -0.95 17.96
CA VAL A 25 -16.76 -2.12 17.26
C VAL A 25 -16.82 -1.93 15.74
N LEU A 26 -17.96 -1.48 15.23
CA LEU A 26 -18.14 -1.20 13.79
C LEU A 26 -17.20 -0.10 13.31
N SER A 27 -17.11 1.00 14.05
CA SER A 27 -16.20 2.10 13.73
C SER A 27 -14.74 1.65 13.75
N GLY A 28 -14.34 0.84 14.75
CA GLY A 28 -12.99 0.29 14.84
C GLY A 28 -12.65 -0.61 13.65
N TYR A 29 -13.58 -1.49 13.25
CA TYR A 29 -13.41 -2.35 12.09
C TYR A 29 -13.26 -1.56 10.78
N LEU A 30 -14.13 -0.56 10.56
CA LEU A 30 -14.06 0.31 9.39
C LEU A 30 -12.76 1.10 9.36
N PHE A 31 -12.36 1.67 10.51
CA PHE A 31 -11.12 2.42 10.64
C PHE A 31 -9.90 1.55 10.30
N TYR A 32 -9.85 0.34 10.84
CA TYR A 32 -8.76 -0.61 10.56
C TYR A 32 -8.67 -0.94 9.07
N THR A 33 -9.80 -1.25 8.44
CA THR A 33 -9.87 -1.59 7.01
C THR A 33 -9.38 -0.41 6.16
N LEU A 34 -9.88 0.79 6.43
CA LEU A 34 -9.48 2.01 5.71
C LEU A 34 -7.98 2.29 5.87
N GLN A 35 -7.45 2.12 7.08
CA GLN A 35 -6.04 2.38 7.36
C GLN A 35 -5.13 1.36 6.67
N SER A 36 -5.54 0.09 6.61
CA SER A 36 -4.83 -0.96 5.87
C SER A 36 -4.76 -0.64 4.38
N ASP A 37 -5.90 -0.30 3.77
CA ASP A 37 -5.97 0.06 2.35
C ASP A 37 -5.15 1.33 2.05
N MET A 38 -5.23 2.34 2.92
CA MET A 38 -4.45 3.57 2.79
C MET A 38 -2.95 3.27 2.84
N LEU A 39 -2.50 2.39 3.74
CA LEU A 39 -1.09 2.01 3.84
C LEU A 39 -0.59 1.30 2.59
N ILE A 40 -1.40 0.40 2.01
CA ILE A 40 -1.08 -0.29 0.75
C ILE A 40 -0.97 0.74 -0.38
N GLN A 41 -1.94 1.65 -0.51
CA GLN A 41 -1.93 2.68 -1.54
C GLN A 41 -0.74 3.64 -1.40
N LEU A 42 -0.41 4.05 -0.18
CA LEU A 42 0.77 4.89 0.09
C LEU A 42 2.06 4.17 -0.30
N THR A 43 2.17 2.87 0.01
CA THR A 43 3.33 2.06 -0.35
C THR A 43 3.45 1.93 -1.87
N LYS A 44 2.36 1.58 -2.58
CA LYS A 44 2.32 1.53 -4.05
C LYS A 44 2.71 2.88 -4.66
N ASN A 45 2.22 3.97 -4.10
CA ASN A 45 2.55 5.31 -4.60
C ASN A 45 4.03 5.67 -4.38
N LYS A 46 4.60 5.34 -3.21
CA LYS A 46 6.03 5.50 -2.95
C LYS A 46 6.88 4.71 -3.95
N MET A 47 6.52 3.45 -4.20
CA MET A 47 7.19 2.61 -5.22
C MET A 47 7.11 3.25 -6.62
N LYS A 48 5.94 3.77 -7.00
CA LYS A 48 5.76 4.45 -8.29
C LYS A 48 6.61 5.70 -8.42
N VAL A 49 6.62 6.56 -7.41
CA VAL A 49 7.44 7.79 -7.40
C VAL A 49 8.92 7.43 -7.50
N TYR A 50 9.38 6.45 -6.70
CA TYR A 50 10.75 5.98 -6.74
C TYR A 50 11.14 5.41 -8.12
N ALA A 51 10.25 4.64 -8.76
CA ALA A 51 10.46 4.13 -10.11
C ALA A 51 10.53 5.25 -11.16
N GLN A 52 9.70 6.29 -11.02
CA GLN A 52 9.71 7.46 -11.90
C GLN A 52 11.00 8.28 -11.74
N GLU A 53 11.45 8.51 -10.51
CA GLU A 53 12.71 9.20 -10.23
C GLU A 53 13.91 8.41 -10.77
N SER A 54 13.94 7.09 -10.52
CA SER A 54 14.98 6.20 -11.03
C SER A 54 15.01 6.18 -12.56
N GLY A 55 13.83 6.08 -13.20
CA GLY A 55 13.70 6.17 -14.65
C GLY A 55 14.16 7.52 -15.20
N GLY A 56 13.82 8.62 -14.52
CA GLY A 56 14.30 9.97 -14.87
C GLY A 56 15.82 10.08 -14.83
N LYS A 57 16.46 9.58 -13.77
CA LYS A 57 17.92 9.53 -13.65
C LYS A 57 18.56 8.70 -14.77
N ILE A 58 17.98 7.55 -15.11
CA ILE A 58 18.45 6.69 -16.21
C ILE A 58 18.39 7.43 -17.56
N ILE A 59 17.27 8.12 -17.83
CA ILE A 59 17.09 8.91 -19.05
C ILE A 59 18.10 10.06 -19.09
N ASP A 60 18.29 10.76 -17.98
CA ASP A 60 19.24 11.86 -17.86
C ASP A 60 20.69 11.43 -18.09
N GLN A 61 21.12 10.33 -17.46
CA GLN A 61 22.44 9.71 -17.66
C GLN A 61 22.66 9.32 -19.12
N TYR A 62 21.63 8.74 -19.76
CA TYR A 62 21.68 8.38 -21.18
C TYR A 62 21.83 9.61 -22.08
N MET A 63 21.08 10.69 -21.82
CA MET A 63 21.17 11.94 -22.59
C MET A 63 22.54 12.61 -22.46
N HIS A 64 23.21 12.47 -21.31
CA HIS A 64 24.55 13.03 -21.06
C HIS A 64 25.69 12.08 -21.47
N GLY A 65 25.40 11.00 -22.19
CA GLY A 65 26.43 10.10 -22.74
C GLY A 65 27.09 9.17 -21.71
N GLN A 66 26.50 9.00 -20.53
CA GLN A 66 26.97 8.01 -19.56
C GLN A 66 26.49 6.61 -19.95
N ASN A 67 27.43 5.69 -20.15
CA ASN A 67 27.15 4.31 -20.58
C ASN A 67 26.87 3.34 -19.42
N SER A 68 26.95 3.79 -18.17
CA SER A 68 26.69 2.96 -17.00
C SER A 68 25.50 3.49 -16.23
N PHE A 69 24.39 2.73 -16.25
CA PHE A 69 23.22 3.00 -15.43
C PHE A 69 23.52 2.61 -13.98
N GLN A 70 23.92 3.59 -13.19
CA GLN A 70 24.04 3.41 -11.74
C GLN A 70 22.71 3.80 -11.13
N ILE A 71 22.00 2.79 -10.61
CA ILE A 71 20.80 3.04 -9.82
C ILE A 71 21.21 2.97 -8.35
N ASP A 72 20.91 4.04 -7.63
CA ASP A 72 21.22 4.19 -6.21
C ASP A 72 20.54 3.07 -5.40
N ASP A 73 21.28 2.50 -4.45
CA ASP A 73 20.76 1.45 -3.58
C ASP A 73 19.86 2.09 -2.51
N ASP A 74 18.58 1.72 -2.52
CA ASP A 74 17.64 2.10 -1.47
C ASP A 74 17.40 0.90 -0.56
N LYS A 75 17.46 1.13 0.75
CA LYS A 75 17.25 0.07 1.75
C LYS A 75 15.81 -0.43 1.78
N ASP A 76 14.86 0.42 1.36
CA ASP A 76 13.43 0.17 1.46
C ASP A 76 12.85 -0.44 0.17
N PHE A 77 13.52 -0.25 -0.98
CA PHE A 77 13.00 -0.68 -2.27
C PHE A 77 14.04 -1.42 -3.13
N LYS A 78 13.68 -2.61 -3.60
CA LYS A 78 14.45 -3.35 -4.59
C LYS A 78 13.88 -3.12 -5.97
N ILE A 79 14.76 -3.00 -6.95
CA ILE A 79 14.40 -2.68 -8.33
C ILE A 79 14.97 -3.67 -9.33
N ALA A 80 14.25 -3.81 -10.44
CA ALA A 80 14.78 -4.37 -11.68
C ALA A 80 14.38 -3.50 -12.85
N LEU A 81 15.28 -3.49 -13.83
CA LEU A 81 15.11 -2.82 -15.09
C LEU A 81 14.88 -3.86 -16.18
N PHE A 82 13.89 -3.62 -17.02
CA PHE A 82 13.53 -4.48 -18.13
C PHE A 82 13.60 -3.72 -19.45
N ASP A 83 13.99 -4.43 -20.51
CA ASP A 83 13.83 -3.96 -21.87
C ASP A 83 12.35 -4.04 -22.31
N LYS A 84 12.01 -3.39 -23.42
CA LYS A 84 10.70 -3.42 -24.08
C LYS A 84 10.17 -4.84 -24.32
N ASN A 85 11.08 -5.80 -24.48
CA ASN A 85 10.77 -7.22 -24.68
C ASN A 85 10.62 -8.00 -23.36
N GLN A 86 10.49 -7.33 -22.21
CA GLN A 86 10.46 -7.91 -20.86
C GLN A 86 11.73 -8.70 -20.52
N LYS A 87 12.82 -8.47 -21.24
CA LYS A 87 14.12 -9.06 -20.93
C LYS A 87 14.77 -8.27 -19.80
N LEU A 88 15.21 -8.96 -18.76
CA LEU A 88 15.92 -8.35 -17.63
C LEU A 88 17.22 -7.68 -18.11
N ILE A 89 17.36 -6.38 -17.86
CA ILE A 89 18.58 -5.60 -18.11
C ILE A 89 19.45 -5.63 -16.85
N THR A 90 18.88 -5.30 -15.70
CA THR A 90 19.55 -5.37 -14.39
C THR A 90 18.55 -5.65 -13.28
N SER A 91 18.99 -6.29 -12.20
CA SER A 91 18.16 -6.56 -11.02
C SER A 91 18.97 -6.47 -9.74
N ARG A 92 18.33 -5.96 -8.69
CA ARG A 92 18.83 -6.03 -7.30
C ARG A 92 18.07 -7.08 -6.46
N PHE A 93 17.22 -7.90 -7.08
CA PHE A 93 16.61 -9.08 -6.46
C PHE A 93 17.05 -10.39 -7.16
N GLN A 94 17.17 -11.47 -6.40
CA GLN A 94 17.55 -12.79 -6.94
C GLN A 94 16.51 -13.27 -7.98
N PRO A 95 16.93 -13.82 -9.13
CA PRO A 95 16.03 -14.15 -10.24
C PRO A 95 14.99 -15.24 -9.93
N ALA A 96 15.15 -15.99 -8.84
CA ALA A 96 14.16 -16.96 -8.37
C ALA A 96 12.88 -16.33 -7.78
N LEU A 97 12.83 -15.00 -7.63
CA LEU A 97 11.71 -14.25 -7.05
C LEU A 97 10.83 -13.53 -8.07
N PHE A 98 10.94 -13.82 -9.37
CA PHE A 98 9.92 -13.39 -10.33
C PHE A 98 8.58 -14.00 -9.93
N PRO A 99 7.58 -13.22 -9.48
CA PRO A 99 6.37 -13.80 -8.97
C PRO A 99 5.50 -14.18 -10.15
N THR A 100 5.17 -15.45 -10.18
CA THR A 100 4.30 -16.05 -11.18
C THR A 100 2.83 -15.63 -10.99
N LYS A 101 2.47 -14.84 -9.95
CA LYS A 101 1.05 -14.62 -9.58
C LYS A 101 0.60 -13.28 -8.94
N GLU A 102 1.44 -12.33 -8.52
CA GLU A 102 0.96 -11.21 -7.65
C GLU A 102 1.44 -9.80 -8.03
N PHE A 103 1.83 -9.53 -9.28
CA PHE A 103 2.04 -8.15 -9.72
C PHE A 103 0.83 -7.60 -10.45
N GLU A 104 0.31 -6.47 -9.98
CA GLU A 104 -0.80 -5.78 -10.61
C GLU A 104 -0.25 -4.94 -11.77
N LYS A 105 -0.66 -5.26 -13.00
CA LYS A 105 -0.24 -4.49 -14.17
C LYS A 105 -1.14 -3.28 -14.34
N ILE A 106 -0.59 -2.08 -14.23
CA ILE A 106 -1.29 -0.85 -14.60
C ILE A 106 -0.44 -0.08 -15.61
N GLY A 107 -0.91 -0.07 -16.85
CA GLY A 107 -0.17 0.48 -17.98
C GLY A 107 1.12 -0.31 -18.26
N ASN A 108 2.26 0.39 -18.22
CA ASN A 108 3.59 -0.17 -18.46
C ASN A 108 4.37 -0.51 -17.18
N TYR A 109 3.74 -0.39 -16.01
CA TYR A 109 4.36 -0.62 -14.71
C TYR A 109 3.84 -1.91 -14.08
N TYR A 110 4.75 -2.63 -13.43
CA TYR A 110 4.45 -3.79 -12.59
C TYR A 110 4.82 -3.44 -11.15
N TYR A 111 3.94 -3.72 -10.21
CA TYR A 111 4.10 -3.49 -8.77
C TYR A 111 3.47 -4.60 -7.97
#